data_AF-A0A7W0NHY5-F1
#
_entry.id   AF-A0A7W0NHY5-F1
#
_cell.length_a   1.000
_cell.length_b   1.000
_cell.length_c   1.000
_cell.angle_alpha   90.00
_cell.angle_beta   90.00
_cell.angle_gamma   90.00
#
_symmetry.space_group_name_H-M   'P 1'
#
loop_
_entity.id
_entity.type
_entity.pdbx_description
1 polymer ?
#
loop_
_entity_poly.entity_id
_entity_poly.type
_entity_poly.pdbx_seq_one_letter_code
_entity_poly.pdbx_strand_id
1 'polypeptide(L)'
;MKRGIRIFATLVFTTLALAYILWKIDLDRTVDVLLDASPWWFALAAGIMIGTALPMALRWQWMLAAQGMPERFAWLTRAYFVSYAAGQILPTAIGGDAVRVVETARRHPGRTADVTAIVLLERGLGGTATVLLGAMVLVLYIWRYDLGAYLWLELLFVLGTFVLAFVFFARAARPLLQLSRPVLTRLRLEKPLRLFYDGVHAFRSHGRVLGAAFALTLALQAVRILAIWASARAVGIDLSPRVF
;
A
#
# COMPACT_ATOMS: atom_id res chain seq x y z
N MET A 1 14.27 7.64 -21.53
CA MET A 1 14.11 6.26 -22.04
C MET A 1 12.92 6.22 -22.97
N LYS A 2 13.08 5.75 -24.21
CA LYS A 2 11.95 5.59 -25.15
C LYS A 2 10.95 4.62 -24.51
N ARG A 3 9.66 4.97 -24.50
CA ARG A 3 8.59 4.24 -23.78
C ARG A 3 8.59 2.73 -24.06
N GLY A 4 8.94 2.34 -25.29
CA GLY A 4 9.09 0.95 -25.71
C GLY A 4 10.20 0.17 -25.00
N ILE A 5 11.36 0.78 -24.74
CA ILE A 5 12.48 0.13 -24.03
C ILE A 5 12.06 -0.23 -22.61
N ARG A 6 11.34 0.66 -21.93
CA ARG A 6 10.85 0.39 -20.57
C ARG A 6 9.85 -0.76 -20.55
N ILE A 7 8.91 -0.77 -21.51
CA ILE A 7 7.91 -1.84 -21.61
C ILE A 7 8.58 -3.18 -21.91
N PHE A 8 9.50 -3.20 -22.88
CA PHE A 8 10.25 -4.41 -23.23
C PHE A 8 11.06 -4.93 -22.04
N ALA A 9 11.80 -4.05 -21.34
CA ALA A 9 12.55 -4.43 -20.15
C ALA A 9 11.64 -4.99 -19.04
N THR A 10 10.48 -4.37 -18.80
CA THR A 10 9.50 -4.89 -17.82
C THR A 10 8.97 -6.25 -18.23
N LEU A 11 8.61 -6.45 -19.51
CA LEU A 11 8.11 -7.73 -20.00
C LEU A 11 9.18 -8.82 -19.86
N VAL A 12 10.40 -8.58 -20.34
CA VAL A 12 11.52 -9.52 -20.22
C VAL A 12 11.78 -9.86 -18.75
N PHE A 13 11.83 -8.86 -17.87
CA PHE A 13 12.05 -9.09 -16.45
C PHE A 13 10.92 -9.94 -15.82
N THR A 14 9.66 -9.60 -16.08
CA THR A 14 8.51 -10.36 -15.56
C THR A 14 8.49 -11.78 -16.11
N THR A 15 8.78 -11.98 -17.40
CA THR A 15 8.84 -13.31 -18.02
C THR A 15 9.99 -14.14 -17.45
N LEU A 16 11.17 -13.56 -17.27
CA LEU A 16 12.32 -14.25 -16.67
C LEU A 16 12.05 -14.60 -15.20
N ALA A 17 11.45 -13.69 -14.43
CA ALA A 17 11.07 -13.95 -13.05
C ALA A 17 10.04 -15.08 -12.95
N LEU A 18 9.03 -15.07 -13.84
CA LEU A 18 8.02 -16.12 -13.91
C LEU A 18 8.64 -17.46 -14.33
N ALA A 19 9.48 -17.48 -15.36
CA ALA A 19 10.18 -18.68 -15.81
C ALA A 19 11.08 -19.25 -14.71
N TYR A 20 11.79 -18.40 -13.97
CA TYR A 20 12.60 -18.82 -12.83
C TYR A 20 11.75 -19.43 -11.71
N ILE A 21 10.61 -18.82 -11.38
CA ILE A 21 9.68 -19.36 -10.37
C ILE A 21 9.14 -20.71 -10.81
N LEU A 22 8.68 -20.84 -12.05
CA LEU A 22 8.16 -22.09 -12.61
C LEU A 22 9.24 -23.17 -12.71
N TRP A 23 10.50 -22.79 -12.94
CA TRP A 23 11.62 -23.72 -12.95
C TRP A 23 12.02 -24.19 -11.55
N LYS A 24 11.87 -23.34 -10.52
CA LYS A 24 12.21 -23.68 -9.13
C LYS A 24 11.12 -24.49 -8.42
N ILE A 25 9.87 -24.37 -8.87
CA ILE A 25 8.71 -24.98 -8.24
C ILE A 25 8.41 -26.32 -8.93
N ASP A 26 8.17 -27.34 -8.11
CA ASP A 26 7.59 -28.59 -8.58
C ASP A 26 6.09 -28.37 -8.87
N LEU A 27 5.74 -28.31 -10.16
CA LEU A 27 4.39 -27.99 -10.61
C LEU A 27 3.38 -29.07 -10.21
N ASP A 28 3.78 -30.34 -10.25
CA ASP A 28 2.90 -31.46 -9.91
C ASP A 28 2.54 -31.38 -8.43
N ARG A 29 3.56 -31.23 -7.57
CA ARG A 29 3.34 -31.04 -6.13
C ARG A 29 2.54 -29.78 -5.81
N THR A 30 2.70 -28.72 -6.60
CA THR A 30 1.95 -27.47 -6.41
C THR A 30 0.46 -27.66 -6.72
N VAL A 31 0.15 -28.39 -7.79
CA VAL A 31 -1.24 -28.72 -8.15
C VAL A 31 -1.86 -29.59 -7.06
N ASP A 32 -1.16 -30.62 -6.57
CA ASP A 32 -1.66 -31.48 -5.49
C ASP A 32 -1.97 -30.67 -4.22
N VAL A 33 -1.06 -29.79 -3.81
CA VAL A 33 -1.27 -28.91 -2.64
C VAL A 33 -2.45 -27.95 -2.83
N LEU A 34 -2.69 -27.47 -4.05
CA LEU A 34 -3.84 -26.61 -4.35
C LEU A 34 -5.16 -27.39 -4.37
N LEU A 35 -5.16 -28.65 -4.80
CA LEU A 35 -6.33 -29.51 -4.81
C LEU A 35 -6.73 -29.98 -3.40
N ASP A 36 -5.74 -30.24 -2.55
CA ASP A 36 -5.95 -30.58 -1.14
C ASP A 36 -6.19 -29.36 -0.25
N ALA A 37 -6.11 -28.14 -0.82
CA ALA A 37 -6.26 -26.93 -0.05
C ALA A 37 -7.67 -26.82 0.54
N SER A 38 -7.76 -26.49 1.83
CA SER A 38 -9.04 -26.34 2.51
C SER A 38 -9.87 -25.20 1.91
N PRO A 39 -11.06 -25.47 1.34
CA PRO A 39 -11.90 -24.44 0.74
C PRO A 39 -12.36 -23.39 1.76
N TRP A 40 -12.46 -23.76 3.04
CA TRP A 40 -12.91 -22.88 4.12
C TRP A 40 -11.87 -21.86 4.54
N TRP A 41 -10.62 -22.27 4.67
CA TRP A 41 -9.53 -21.33 4.94
C TRP A 41 -9.29 -20.39 3.75
N PHE A 42 -9.42 -20.91 2.52
CA PHE A 42 -9.37 -20.07 1.32
C PHE A 42 -10.52 -19.07 1.28
N ALA A 43 -11.77 -19.50 1.52
CA ALA A 43 -12.94 -18.64 1.56
C ALA A 43 -12.83 -17.57 2.66
N LEU A 44 -12.26 -17.90 3.83
CA LEU A 44 -11.98 -16.94 4.89
C LEU A 44 -10.97 -15.88 4.41
N ALA A 45 -9.84 -16.30 3.81
CA ALA A 45 -8.84 -15.38 3.29
C ALA A 45 -9.43 -14.44 2.22
N ALA A 46 -10.20 -15.00 1.28
CA ALA A 46 -10.91 -14.24 0.24
C ALA A 46 -11.94 -13.28 0.86
N GLY A 47 -12.70 -13.74 1.83
CA GLY A 47 -13.69 -12.94 2.56
C GLY A 47 -13.06 -11.77 3.31
N ILE A 48 -11.90 -11.97 3.95
CA ILE A 48 -11.14 -10.90 4.58
C ILE A 48 -10.64 -9.90 3.52
N MET A 49 -10.06 -10.39 2.43
CA MET A 49 -9.54 -9.52 1.36
C MET A 49 -10.63 -8.64 0.73
N ILE A 50 -11.78 -9.24 0.40
CA ILE A 50 -12.95 -8.54 -0.14
C ILE A 50 -13.56 -7.62 0.92
N GLY A 51 -13.73 -8.12 2.14
CA GLY A 51 -14.32 -7.38 3.26
C GLY A 51 -13.51 -6.12 3.61
N THR A 52 -12.18 -6.20 3.60
CA THR A 52 -11.31 -5.05 3.86
C THR A 52 -11.40 -3.96 2.80
N ALA A 53 -11.88 -4.25 1.59
CA ALA A 53 -12.10 -3.23 0.56
C ALA A 53 -13.20 -2.24 0.94
N LEU A 54 -14.24 -2.66 1.69
CA LEU A 54 -15.36 -1.80 2.06
C LEU A 54 -14.92 -0.68 3.03
N PRO A 55 -14.22 -0.96 4.15
CA PRO A 55 -13.72 0.11 5.01
C PRO A 55 -12.65 0.97 4.33
N MET A 56 -11.89 0.44 3.37
CA MET A 56 -10.99 1.27 2.57
C MET A 56 -11.73 2.27 1.68
N ALA A 57 -12.86 1.88 1.09
CA ALA A 57 -13.74 2.80 0.37
C ALA A 57 -14.37 3.84 1.31
N LEU A 58 -14.70 3.46 2.55
CA LEU A 58 -15.21 4.38 3.56
C LEU A 58 -14.16 5.41 3.97
N ARG A 59 -12.91 4.96 4.17
CA ARG A 59 -11.77 5.85 4.44
C ARG A 59 -11.61 6.90 3.35
N TRP A 60 -11.68 6.46 2.09
CA TRP A 60 -11.62 7.34 0.93
C TRP A 60 -12.78 8.34 0.92
N GLN A 61 -14.00 7.90 1.29
CA GLN A 61 -15.17 8.77 1.43
C GLN A 61 -14.94 9.88 2.47
N TRP A 62 -14.39 9.55 3.64
CA TRP A 62 -14.08 10.53 4.68
C TRP A 62 -13.07 11.57 4.20
N MET A 63 -12.03 11.13 3.49
CA MET A 63 -11.01 12.03 2.97
C MET A 63 -11.57 12.95 1.88
N LEU A 64 -12.37 12.42 0.96
CA LEU A 64 -13.04 13.22 -0.06
C LEU A 64 -14.01 14.23 0.57
N ALA A 65 -14.83 13.81 1.54
CA ALA A 65 -15.77 14.70 2.22
C ALA A 65 -15.07 15.87 2.93
N ALA A 66 -13.92 15.62 3.57
CA ALA A 66 -13.11 16.66 4.22
C ALA A 66 -12.55 17.71 3.25
N GLN A 67 -12.44 17.37 1.95
CA GLN A 67 -12.04 18.30 0.89
C GLN A 67 -13.25 18.90 0.15
N GLY A 68 -14.46 18.80 0.72
CA GLY A 68 -15.69 19.29 0.11
C GLY A 68 -16.06 18.54 -1.16
N MET A 69 -15.74 17.24 -1.22
CA MET A 69 -15.88 16.37 -2.38
C MET A 69 -16.78 15.16 -2.07
N PRO A 70 -17.97 15.35 -1.46
CA PRO A 70 -18.78 14.25 -0.94
C PRO A 70 -19.26 13.34 -2.08
N GLU A 71 -19.05 12.04 -1.91
CA GLU A 71 -19.47 11.01 -2.87
C GLU A 71 -20.22 9.87 -2.17
N ARG A 72 -21.04 9.16 -2.95
CA ARG A 72 -21.85 8.04 -2.44
C ARG A 72 -20.96 6.82 -2.17
N PHE A 73 -21.09 6.22 -0.99
CA PHE A 73 -20.32 5.03 -0.59
C PHE A 73 -20.41 3.90 -1.62
N ALA A 74 -21.60 3.59 -2.15
CA ALA A 74 -21.78 2.55 -3.15
C ALA A 74 -20.97 2.79 -4.44
N TRP A 75 -20.88 4.04 -4.88
CA TRP A 75 -20.06 4.39 -6.05
C TRP A 75 -18.57 4.27 -5.74
N LEU A 76 -18.15 4.73 -4.56
CA LEU A 76 -16.75 4.62 -4.12
C LEU A 76 -16.29 3.18 -3.95
N THR A 77 -17.14 2.31 -3.41
CA THR A 77 -16.88 0.87 -3.31
C THR A 77 -16.67 0.26 -4.69
N ARG A 78 -17.54 0.57 -5.66
CA ARG A 78 -17.35 0.13 -7.05
C ARG A 78 -16.04 0.65 -7.63
N ALA A 79 -15.75 1.94 -7.48
CA ALA A 79 -14.50 2.54 -7.95
C ALA A 79 -13.27 1.86 -7.30
N TYR A 80 -13.36 1.49 -6.02
CA TYR A 80 -12.31 0.75 -5.31
C TYR A 80 -12.08 -0.63 -5.92
N PHE A 81 -13.14 -1.40 -6.17
CA PHE A 81 -13.01 -2.72 -6.79
C PHE A 81 -12.48 -2.65 -8.22
N VAL A 82 -12.95 -1.68 -9.02
CA VAL A 82 -12.42 -1.44 -10.37
C VAL A 82 -10.93 -1.09 -10.32
N SER A 83 -10.55 -0.25 -9.37
CA SER A 83 -9.14 0.11 -9.14
C SER A 83 -8.30 -1.09 -8.70
N TYR A 84 -8.84 -1.98 -7.86
CA TYR A 84 -8.18 -3.23 -7.48
C TYR A 84 -7.97 -4.14 -8.69
N ALA A 85 -9.03 -4.38 -9.48
CA ALA A 85 -8.96 -5.20 -10.68
C ALA A 85 -7.94 -4.63 -11.69
N ALA A 86 -7.99 -3.33 -11.95
CA ALA A 86 -7.02 -2.65 -12.80
C ALA A 86 -5.59 -2.77 -12.25
N GLY A 87 -5.42 -2.70 -10.93
CA GLY A 87 -4.13 -2.88 -10.27
C GLY A 87 -3.54 -4.29 -10.40
N GLN A 88 -4.36 -5.32 -10.55
CA GLN A 88 -3.87 -6.70 -10.79
C GLN A 88 -3.41 -6.93 -12.23
N ILE A 89 -3.98 -6.21 -13.19
CA ILE A 89 -3.68 -6.36 -14.62
C ILE A 89 -2.53 -5.42 -15.04
N LEU A 90 -2.51 -4.20 -14.49
CA LEU A 90 -1.53 -3.20 -14.87
C LEU A 90 -0.16 -3.53 -14.25
N PRO A 91 0.94 -3.47 -15.03
CA PRO A 91 2.29 -3.84 -14.57
C PRO A 91 2.87 -2.88 -13.52
N THR A 92 2.11 -1.87 -13.09
CA THR A 92 2.52 -0.89 -12.08
C THR A 92 1.48 -0.87 -10.97
N ALA A 93 1.93 -0.97 -9.72
CA ALA A 93 1.08 -0.79 -8.53
C ALA A 93 0.35 0.56 -8.49
N ILE A 94 0.84 1.56 -9.24
CA ILE A 94 0.24 2.89 -9.43
C ILE A 94 -0.98 2.84 -10.36
N GLY A 95 -1.10 1.83 -11.21
CA GLY A 95 -2.13 1.73 -12.23
C GLY A 95 -3.55 1.69 -11.66
N GLY A 96 -3.76 0.90 -10.60
CA GLY A 96 -5.06 0.84 -9.91
C GLY A 96 -5.46 2.17 -9.28
N ASP A 97 -4.52 2.83 -8.61
CA ASP A 97 -4.76 4.17 -8.04
C ASP A 97 -5.04 5.22 -9.11
N ALA A 98 -4.36 5.15 -10.26
CA ALA A 98 -4.58 6.07 -11.37
C ALA A 98 -6.02 5.96 -11.89
N VAL A 99 -6.59 4.76 -11.94
CA VAL A 99 -8.00 4.57 -12.30
C VAL A 99 -8.91 5.28 -11.30
N ARG A 100 -8.70 5.11 -9.99
CA ARG A 100 -9.48 5.83 -8.96
C ARG A 100 -9.38 7.34 -9.10
N VAL A 101 -8.18 7.86 -9.37
CA VAL A 101 -7.94 9.30 -9.57
C VAL A 101 -8.70 9.79 -10.79
N VAL A 102 -8.60 9.10 -11.92
CA VAL A 102 -9.28 9.48 -13.16
C VAL A 102 -10.80 9.42 -13.01
N GLU A 103 -11.34 8.36 -12.42
CA GLU A 103 -12.77 8.22 -12.20
C GLU A 103 -13.33 9.31 -11.29
N THR A 104 -12.62 9.62 -10.20
CA THR A 104 -13.04 10.67 -9.25
C THR A 104 -12.87 12.07 -9.85
N ALA A 105 -11.79 12.32 -10.59
CA ALA A 105 -11.55 13.59 -11.28
C ALA A 105 -12.57 13.86 -12.40
N ARG A 106 -13.11 12.82 -13.04
CA ARG A 106 -14.20 12.96 -14.02
C ARG A 106 -15.49 13.46 -13.38
N ARG A 107 -15.78 13.09 -12.13
CA ARG A 107 -16.95 13.58 -11.38
C ARG A 107 -16.72 14.95 -10.73
N HIS A 108 -15.46 15.30 -10.48
CA HIS A 108 -15.05 16.59 -9.94
C HIS A 108 -14.02 17.29 -10.85
N PRO A 109 -14.45 17.88 -11.98
CA PRO A 109 -13.56 18.58 -12.90
C PRO A 109 -12.73 19.65 -12.19
N GLY A 110 -11.45 19.76 -12.55
CA GLY A 110 -10.52 20.73 -11.97
C GLY A 110 -9.85 20.32 -10.65
N ARG A 111 -10.29 19.23 -10.01
CA ARG A 111 -9.76 18.78 -8.69
C ARG A 111 -8.86 17.56 -8.74
N THR A 112 -8.26 17.27 -9.89
CA THR A 112 -7.35 16.12 -10.07
C THR A 112 -6.14 16.17 -9.12
N ALA A 113 -5.61 17.37 -8.85
CA ALA A 113 -4.49 17.55 -7.92
C ALA A 113 -4.87 17.13 -6.49
N ASP A 114 -6.03 17.57 -6.00
CA ASP A 114 -6.53 17.25 -4.67
C ASP A 114 -6.78 15.75 -4.52
N VAL A 115 -7.44 15.13 -5.51
CA VAL A 115 -7.68 13.68 -5.54
C VAL A 115 -6.35 12.90 -5.54
N THR A 116 -5.36 13.35 -6.31
CA THR A 116 -4.03 12.72 -6.34
C THR A 116 -3.32 12.86 -4.99
N ALA A 117 -3.44 14.03 -4.34
CA ALA A 117 -2.89 14.27 -3.01
C ALA A 117 -3.49 13.32 -1.96
N ILE A 118 -4.81 13.08 -2.02
CA ILE A 118 -5.49 12.10 -1.16
C ILE A 118 -4.92 10.69 -1.37
N VAL A 119 -4.73 10.23 -2.62
CA VAL A 119 -4.12 8.91 -2.90
C VAL A 119 -2.72 8.82 -2.32
N LEU A 120 -1.88 9.83 -2.54
CA LEU A 120 -0.50 9.83 -2.05
C LEU A 120 -0.48 9.81 -0.52
N LEU A 121 -1.37 10.56 0.12
CA LEU A 121 -1.55 10.55 1.57
C LEU A 121 -1.98 9.17 2.07
N GLU A 122 -2.94 8.52 1.40
CA GLU A 122 -3.36 7.15 1.71
C GLU A 122 -2.20 6.14 1.63
N ARG A 123 -1.29 6.30 0.66
CA ARG A 123 -0.09 5.48 0.50
C ARG A 123 0.92 5.74 1.62
N GLY A 124 1.12 6.99 2.00
CA GLY A 124 1.94 7.36 3.15
C GLY A 124 1.41 6.77 4.45
N LEU A 125 0.09 6.87 4.70
CA LEU A 125 -0.56 6.27 5.87
C LEU A 125 -0.42 4.75 5.88
N GLY A 126 -0.64 4.10 4.73
CA GLY A 126 -0.47 2.65 4.59
C GLY A 126 0.96 2.19 4.87
N GLY A 127 1.95 2.81 4.22
CA GLY A 127 3.36 2.48 4.45
C GLY A 127 3.79 2.73 5.89
N THR A 128 3.38 3.85 6.49
CA THR A 128 3.67 4.16 7.89
C THR A 128 3.03 3.13 8.82
N ALA A 129 1.78 2.75 8.58
CA ALA A 129 1.10 1.72 9.37
C ALA A 129 1.79 0.35 9.26
N THR A 130 2.22 -0.05 8.07
CA THR A 130 2.97 -1.31 7.86
C THR A 130 4.29 -1.31 8.64
N VAL A 131 5.07 -0.23 8.55
CA VAL A 131 6.36 -0.14 9.26
C VAL A 131 6.16 -0.12 10.78
N LEU A 132 5.12 0.57 11.26
CA LEU A 132 4.80 0.58 12.70
C LEU A 132 4.35 -0.79 13.21
N LEU A 133 3.56 -1.54 12.41
CA LEU A 133 3.19 -2.91 12.78
C LEU A 133 4.42 -3.82 12.83
N GLY A 134 5.31 -3.75 11.84
CA GLY A 134 6.58 -4.48 11.87
C GLY A 134 7.40 -4.14 13.11
N ALA A 135 7.63 -2.84 13.36
CA ALA A 135 8.35 -2.38 14.54
C ALA A 135 7.76 -2.90 15.85
N MET A 136 6.42 -2.91 15.96
CA MET A 136 5.73 -3.44 17.14
C MET A 136 5.98 -4.94 17.31
N VAL A 137 5.92 -5.72 16.23
CA VAL A 137 6.23 -7.16 16.26
C VAL A 137 7.69 -7.38 16.65
N LEU A 138 8.62 -6.63 16.06
CA LEU A 138 10.05 -6.72 16.39
C LEU A 138 10.30 -6.48 17.88
N VAL A 139 9.76 -5.39 18.44
CA VAL A 139 9.91 -5.07 19.87
C VAL A 139 9.36 -6.18 20.78
N LEU A 140 8.24 -6.79 20.40
CA LEU A 140 7.63 -7.87 21.16
C LEU A 140 8.43 -9.19 21.09
N TYR A 141 9.20 -9.41 20.02
CA TYR A 141 9.86 -10.70 19.72
C TYR A 141 11.39 -10.65 19.67
N ILE A 142 12.00 -9.49 19.89
CA ILE A 142 13.46 -9.30 19.91
C ILE A 142 14.18 -10.23 20.89
N TRP A 143 13.50 -10.63 21.98
CA TRP A 143 14.03 -11.52 23.01
C TRP A 143 13.80 -13.01 22.73
N ARG A 144 13.02 -13.35 21.69
CA ARG A 144 12.59 -14.74 21.42
C ARG A 144 13.25 -15.36 20.20
N TYR A 145 13.72 -14.57 19.26
CA TYR A 145 14.33 -15.04 18.02
C TYR A 145 15.68 -14.37 17.80
N ASP A 146 16.66 -15.13 17.29
CA ASP A 146 17.95 -14.58 16.85
C ASP A 146 17.75 -13.87 15.51
N LEU A 147 17.31 -12.61 15.59
CA LEU A 147 16.86 -11.80 14.46
C LEU A 147 18.00 -11.15 13.67
N GLY A 148 19.27 -11.43 13.99
CA GLY A 148 20.51 -10.93 13.38
C GLY A 148 20.35 -9.87 12.28
N ALA A 149 20.30 -10.30 11.02
CA ALA A 149 20.19 -9.41 9.84
C ALA A 149 18.81 -8.77 9.66
N TYR A 150 17.72 -9.43 10.08
CA TYR A 150 16.36 -8.91 9.99
C TYR A 150 16.16 -7.69 10.89
N LEU A 151 16.79 -7.68 12.07
CA LEU A 151 16.72 -6.57 13.02
C LEU A 151 17.32 -5.29 12.44
N TRP A 152 18.47 -5.39 11.75
CA TRP A 152 19.09 -4.25 11.07
C TRP A 152 18.27 -3.76 9.88
N LEU A 153 17.69 -4.67 9.08
CA LEU A 153 16.83 -4.31 7.96
C LEU A 153 15.57 -3.58 8.46
N GLU A 154 14.95 -4.09 9.51
CA GLU A 154 13.75 -3.51 10.09
C GLU A 154 14.03 -2.18 10.78
N LEU A 155 15.13 -2.08 11.54
CA LEU A 155 15.60 -0.82 12.11
C LEU A 155 15.86 0.22 11.01
N LEU A 156 16.45 -0.17 9.88
CA LEU A 156 16.65 0.71 8.72
C LEU A 156 15.31 1.20 8.15
N PHE A 157 14.29 0.33 8.01
CA PHE A 157 12.97 0.73 7.53
C PHE A 157 12.24 1.64 8.52
N VAL A 158 12.33 1.35 9.81
CA VAL A 158 11.73 2.16 10.89
C VAL A 158 12.39 3.54 10.92
N LEU A 159 13.72 3.61 11.04
CA LEU A 159 14.47 4.86 11.03
C LEU A 159 14.26 5.62 9.71
N GLY A 160 14.28 4.93 8.58
CA GLY A 160 14.00 5.51 7.26
C GLY A 160 12.60 6.14 7.20
N THR A 161 11.59 5.49 7.78
CA THR A 161 10.22 6.01 7.85
C THR A 161 10.13 7.22 8.77
N PHE A 162 10.80 7.20 9.93
CA PHE A 162 10.87 8.36 10.82
C PHE A 162 11.63 9.53 10.20
N VAL A 163 12.73 9.28 9.48
CA VAL A 163 13.48 10.31 8.75
C VAL A 163 12.63 10.87 7.62
N LEU A 164 11.94 10.03 6.84
CA LEU A 164 10.98 10.48 5.82
C LEU A 164 9.90 11.33 6.48
N ALA A 165 9.20 10.82 7.50
CA ALA A 165 8.17 11.56 8.22
C ALA A 165 8.71 12.89 8.76
N PHE A 166 9.91 12.93 9.36
CA PHE A 166 10.54 14.14 9.84
C PHE A 166 10.84 15.13 8.71
N VAL A 167 11.43 14.68 7.60
CA VAL A 167 11.68 15.51 6.41
C VAL A 167 10.37 16.04 5.81
N PHE A 168 9.28 15.28 5.87
CA PHE A 168 7.97 15.67 5.36
C PHE A 168 7.19 16.62 6.29
N PHE A 169 7.30 16.45 7.62
CA PHE A 169 6.51 17.20 8.61
C PHE A 169 7.26 18.40 9.22
N ALA A 170 8.59 18.40 9.25
CA ALA A 170 9.36 19.49 9.86
C ALA A 170 9.39 20.72 8.94
N ARG A 171 8.82 21.83 9.39
CA ARG A 171 9.01 23.18 8.78
C ARG A 171 10.49 23.53 8.56
N ALA A 172 11.38 22.98 9.38
CA ALA A 172 12.83 23.16 9.33
C ALA A 172 13.54 22.40 8.19
N ALA A 173 12.88 21.46 7.51
CA ALA A 173 13.44 20.76 6.35
C ALA A 173 13.28 21.53 5.03
N ARG A 174 12.57 22.69 5.03
CA ARG A 174 12.46 23.59 3.86
C ARG A 174 13.81 23.93 3.19
N PRO A 175 14.87 24.33 3.93
CA PRO A 175 16.19 24.58 3.33
C PRO A 175 16.87 23.30 2.84
N LEU A 176 16.69 22.16 3.50
CA LEU A 176 17.25 20.86 3.07
C LEU A 176 16.57 20.31 1.80
N LEU A 177 15.24 20.46 1.70
CA LEU A 177 14.47 20.15 0.48
C LEU A 177 14.90 21.04 -0.70
N GLN A 178 15.21 22.31 -0.43
CA GLN A 178 15.80 23.23 -1.42
C GLN A 178 17.23 22.83 -1.80
N LEU A 179 18.03 22.31 -0.87
CA LEU A 179 19.39 21.80 -1.13
C LEU A 179 19.36 20.50 -1.95
N SER A 180 18.34 19.66 -1.76
CA SER A 180 18.13 18.42 -2.51
C SER A 180 17.36 18.60 -3.83
N ARG A 181 16.93 19.83 -4.17
CA ARG A 181 16.29 20.17 -5.47
C ARG A 181 17.00 19.59 -6.69
N PRO A 182 18.33 19.67 -6.87
CA PRO A 182 18.99 19.12 -8.06
C PRO A 182 18.88 17.58 -8.18
N VAL A 183 18.79 16.88 -7.05
CA VAL A 183 18.61 15.41 -7.01
C VAL A 183 17.13 15.04 -7.22
N LEU A 184 16.21 15.75 -6.58
CA LEU A 184 14.76 15.57 -6.74
C LEU A 184 14.24 15.90 -8.15
N THR A 185 14.83 16.91 -8.80
CA THR A 185 14.52 17.26 -10.20
C THR A 185 15.06 16.21 -11.16
N ARG A 186 16.27 15.67 -10.93
CA ARG A 186 16.80 14.53 -11.70
C ARG A 186 15.91 13.29 -11.60
N LEU A 187 15.34 13.02 -10.41
CA LEU A 187 14.46 11.87 -10.17
C LEU A 187 12.98 12.12 -10.50
N ARG A 188 12.60 13.34 -10.92
CA ARG A 188 11.20 13.75 -11.21
C ARG A 188 10.22 13.55 -10.03
N LEU A 189 10.73 13.59 -8.81
CA LEU A 189 9.92 13.37 -7.59
C LEU A 189 9.27 14.65 -7.04
N GLU A 190 9.62 15.82 -7.58
CA GLU A 190 9.17 17.12 -7.06
C GLU A 190 7.62 17.28 -7.09
N LYS A 191 6.98 16.80 -8.16
CA LYS A 191 5.51 16.88 -8.32
C LYS A 191 4.75 15.98 -7.34
N PRO A 192 5.02 14.66 -7.23
CA PRO A 192 4.35 13.83 -6.23
C PRO A 192 4.67 14.27 -4.80
N LEU A 193 5.90 14.73 -4.53
CA LEU A 193 6.28 15.25 -3.21
C LEU A 193 5.45 16.48 -2.83
N ARG A 194 5.30 17.44 -3.75
CA ARG A 194 4.50 18.65 -3.52
C ARG A 194 3.03 18.30 -3.31
N LEU A 195 2.47 17.41 -4.12
CA LEU A 195 1.09 16.96 -3.96
C LEU A 195 0.85 16.26 -2.62
N PHE A 196 1.80 15.44 -2.16
CA PHE A 196 1.73 14.84 -0.82
C PHE A 196 1.79 15.91 0.28
N TYR A 197 2.73 16.85 0.19
CA TYR A 197 2.88 17.94 1.15
C TYR A 197 1.63 18.83 1.22
N ASP A 198 1.11 19.24 0.06
CA ASP A 198 -0.12 20.03 -0.07
C ASP A 198 -1.31 19.26 0.52
N GLY A 199 -1.39 17.95 0.29
CA GLY A 199 -2.37 17.06 0.92
C GLY A 199 -2.27 17.04 2.45
N VAL A 200 -1.08 16.79 3.01
CA VAL A 200 -0.88 16.78 4.47
C VAL A 200 -1.25 18.14 5.08
N HIS A 201 -0.88 19.25 4.43
CA HIS A 201 -1.23 20.59 4.91
C HIS A 201 -2.74 20.86 4.80
N ALA A 202 -3.39 20.47 3.71
CA ALA A 202 -4.84 20.64 3.52
C ALA A 202 -5.67 19.83 4.55
N PHE A 203 -5.14 18.70 5.03
CA PHE A 203 -5.76 17.89 6.07
C PHE A 203 -5.33 18.25 7.51
N ARG A 204 -4.43 19.22 7.70
CA ARG A 204 -4.00 19.65 9.04
C ARG A 204 -5.14 20.20 9.89
N SER A 205 -6.10 20.89 9.28
CA SER A 205 -7.34 21.35 9.94
C SER A 205 -8.33 20.22 10.22
N HIS A 206 -8.14 19.06 9.58
CA HIS A 206 -8.98 17.86 9.69
C HIS A 206 -8.27 16.72 10.42
N GLY A 207 -7.50 17.03 11.47
CA GLY A 207 -6.69 16.05 12.21
C GLY A 207 -7.47 14.84 12.74
N ARG A 208 -8.76 15.00 13.09
CA ARG A 208 -9.64 13.89 13.48
C ARG A 208 -9.85 12.89 12.34
N VAL A 209 -10.04 13.37 11.12
CA VAL A 209 -10.22 12.52 9.92
C VAL A 209 -8.94 11.77 9.61
N LEU A 210 -7.78 12.44 9.71
CA LEU A 210 -6.48 11.79 9.54
C LEU A 210 -6.23 10.70 10.59
N GLY A 211 -6.49 11.00 11.87
CA GLY A 211 -6.32 10.04 12.96
C GLY A 211 -7.24 8.84 12.80
N ALA A 212 -8.52 9.05 12.47
CA ALA A 212 -9.47 7.98 12.21
C ALA A 212 -9.07 7.14 10.98
N ALA A 213 -8.65 7.80 9.89
CA ALA A 213 -8.17 7.12 8.68
C ALA A 213 -6.91 6.29 8.97
N PHE A 214 -5.99 6.79 9.78
CA PHE A 214 -4.78 6.07 10.18
C PHE A 214 -5.11 4.87 11.08
N ALA A 215 -5.92 5.05 12.12
CA ALA A 215 -6.36 3.97 13.00
C ALA A 215 -7.09 2.87 12.23
N LEU A 216 -7.98 3.25 11.31
CA LEU A 216 -8.64 2.31 10.41
C LEU A 216 -7.63 1.58 9.51
N THR A 217 -6.64 2.29 8.97
CA THR A 217 -5.58 1.68 8.15
C THR A 217 -4.78 0.65 8.94
N LEU A 218 -4.40 0.98 10.18
CA LEU A 218 -3.67 0.09 11.08
C LEU A 218 -4.48 -1.18 11.39
N ALA A 219 -5.76 -1.01 11.74
CA ALA A 219 -6.66 -2.13 12.02
C ALA A 219 -6.85 -3.03 10.78
N LEU A 220 -7.05 -2.45 9.60
CA LEU A 220 -7.20 -3.20 8.36
C LEU A 220 -5.91 -3.93 7.98
N GLN A 221 -4.75 -3.32 8.21
CA GLN A 221 -3.47 -3.95 7.94
C GLN A 221 -3.25 -5.16 8.85
N ALA A 222 -3.58 -5.05 10.13
CA ALA A 222 -3.54 -6.17 11.08
C ALA A 222 -4.52 -7.30 10.68
N VAL A 223 -5.74 -6.95 10.24
CA VAL A 223 -6.72 -7.93 9.74
C VAL A 223 -6.22 -8.62 8.46
N ARG A 224 -5.53 -7.90 7.58
CA ARG A 224 -4.95 -8.49 6.35
C ARG A 224 -3.84 -9.48 6.62
N ILE A 225 -3.10 -9.34 7.72
CA ILE A 225 -2.14 -10.36 8.15
C ILE A 225 -2.86 -11.69 8.40
N LEU A 226 -4.07 -11.65 8.98
CA LEU A 226 -4.89 -12.85 9.17
C LEU A 226 -5.32 -13.49 7.85
N ALA A 227 -5.50 -12.71 6.77
CA ALA A 227 -5.78 -13.28 5.45
C ALA A 227 -4.59 -14.08 4.92
N ILE A 228 -3.36 -13.56 5.10
CA ILE A 228 -2.13 -14.27 4.71
C ILE A 228 -1.98 -15.56 5.53
N TRP A 229 -2.20 -15.47 6.84
CA TRP A 229 -2.20 -16.65 7.71
C TRP A 229 -3.27 -17.69 7.31
N ALA A 230 -4.48 -17.25 6.98
CA ALA A 230 -5.55 -18.13 6.50
C ALA A 230 -5.18 -18.78 5.16
N SER A 231 -4.54 -18.06 4.24
CA SER A 231 -4.01 -18.65 3.01
C SER A 231 -2.94 -19.71 3.27
N ALA A 232 -2.05 -19.50 4.26
CA ALA A 232 -1.06 -20.49 4.65
C ALA A 232 -1.71 -21.75 5.26
N ARG A 233 -2.71 -21.57 6.14
CA ARG A 233 -3.50 -22.68 6.69
C ARG A 233 -4.28 -23.44 5.62
N ALA A 234 -4.74 -22.76 4.57
CA ALA A 234 -5.44 -23.41 3.48
C ALA A 234 -4.59 -24.48 2.80
N VAL A 235 -3.28 -24.26 2.66
CA VAL A 235 -2.33 -25.20 2.02
C VAL A 235 -1.59 -26.10 3.02
N GLY A 236 -2.09 -26.22 4.26
CA GLY A 236 -1.52 -27.12 5.28
C GLY A 236 -0.29 -26.59 6.02
N ILE A 237 0.00 -25.28 5.94
CA ILE A 237 1.09 -24.66 6.72
C ILE A 237 0.56 -24.30 8.11
N ASP A 238 0.87 -25.14 9.09
CA ASP A 238 0.46 -24.98 10.49
C ASP A 238 1.40 -24.07 11.28
N LEU A 239 1.49 -22.81 10.84
CA LEU A 239 2.21 -21.76 11.57
C LEU A 239 1.26 -20.91 12.41
N SER A 240 1.78 -20.39 13.52
CA SER A 240 1.06 -19.42 14.34
C SER A 240 0.85 -18.12 13.55
N PRO A 241 -0.29 -17.42 13.73
CA PRO A 241 -0.49 -16.09 13.15
C PRO A 241 0.62 -15.09 13.48
N ARG A 242 1.38 -15.34 14.56
CA ARG A 242 2.49 -14.50 15.04
C ARG A 242 3.72 -14.49 14.13
N VAL A 243 3.79 -15.40 13.16
CA VAL A 243 4.90 -15.52 12.21
C VAL A 243 4.67 -14.64 10.96
N PHE A 244 3.43 -14.20 10.74
CA PHE A 244 3.00 -13.40 9.59
C PHE A 244 2.83 -11.94 9.96
#